data_AF-A0A3Q3MCF5-F1
#
_entry.id   AF-A0A3Q3MCF5-F1
#
_cell.length_a   1.000
_cell.length_b   1.000
_cell.length_c   1.000
_cell.angle_alpha   90.00
_cell.angle_beta   90.00
_cell.angle_gamma   90.00
#
_symmetry.space_group_name_H-M   'P 1'
#
loop_
_entity.id
_entity.type
_entity.pdbx_description
1 polymer ?
#
loop_
_entity_poly.entity_id
_entity_poly.type
_entity_poly.pdbx_seq_one_letter_code
_entity_poly.pdbx_strand_id
1 'polypeptide(L)'
;MTVVPAPPGGNENEHDEQDENHAEDSAELSNEGVSQLDLRSEEARVTEAQKNERVKKQLQTLSSELAQARDETKKTQNDVLHAENVKAGRDKYKTLRQIRQGNTKQRIDEFESM
;
A
#
# COMPACT_ATOMS: atom_id res chain seq x y z
N MET A 1 49.69 -18.33 -74.74
CA MET A 1 48.92 -17.12 -75.12
C MET A 1 47.96 -16.86 -73.97
N THR A 2 47.97 -15.76 -73.22
CA THR A 2 48.51 -14.41 -73.39
C THR A 2 48.55 -13.78 -71.99
N VAL A 3 49.63 -13.08 -71.65
CA VAL A 3 49.77 -12.27 -70.43
C VAL A 3 49.07 -10.93 -70.68
N VAL A 4 48.19 -10.48 -69.78
CA VAL A 4 47.74 -9.08 -69.66
C VAL A 4 47.43 -8.79 -68.16
N PRO A 5 47.74 -7.58 -67.64
CA PRO A 5 48.34 -7.38 -66.32
C PRO A 5 47.42 -6.73 -65.28
N ALA A 6 47.88 -6.70 -64.03
CA ALA A 6 47.30 -5.90 -62.95
C ALA A 6 47.61 -4.39 -63.12
N PRO A 7 46.73 -3.51 -62.62
CA PRO A 7 47.17 -2.25 -62.04
C PRO A 7 46.60 -2.00 -60.63
N PRO A 8 47.15 -1.00 -59.92
CA PRO A 8 47.15 -0.87 -58.46
C PRO A 8 46.17 0.21 -57.93
N GLY A 9 46.06 0.31 -56.61
CA GLY A 9 45.32 1.36 -55.87
C GLY A 9 43.93 0.88 -55.46
N GLY A 10 43.55 0.82 -54.19
CA GLY A 10 43.78 1.81 -53.15
C GLY A 10 42.41 2.43 -52.83
N ASN A 11 41.76 1.97 -51.77
CA ASN A 11 41.01 2.77 -50.80
C ASN A 11 40.17 1.88 -49.88
N GLU A 12 40.47 2.01 -48.59
CA GLU A 12 39.50 2.39 -47.55
C GLU A 12 38.21 1.58 -47.51
N ASN A 13 38.21 0.52 -46.69
CA ASN A 13 37.04 0.26 -45.85
C ASN A 13 37.47 -0.58 -44.64
N GLU A 14 38.03 0.12 -43.65
CA GLU A 14 37.95 -0.34 -42.26
C GLU A 14 36.47 -0.39 -41.94
N HIS A 15 35.84 -1.56 -42.16
CA HIS A 15 34.48 -1.78 -41.71
C HIS A 15 34.57 -1.96 -40.20
N ASP A 16 34.48 -0.82 -39.53
CA ASP A 16 34.24 -0.68 -38.11
C ASP A 16 33.10 -1.63 -37.76
N GLU A 17 33.41 -2.73 -37.04
CA GLU A 17 32.40 -3.56 -36.38
C GLU A 17 31.85 -2.72 -35.21
N GLN A 18 31.10 -1.66 -35.58
CA GLN A 18 30.27 -0.88 -34.68
C GLN A 18 29.18 -1.81 -34.18
N ASP A 19 29.53 -2.51 -33.12
CA ASP A 19 28.77 -2.56 -31.88
C ASP A 19 27.25 -2.46 -32.09
N GLU A 20 26.68 -3.49 -32.72
CA GLU A 20 25.27 -3.84 -32.60
C GLU A 20 25.00 -4.37 -31.17
N ASN A 21 25.46 -3.63 -30.15
CA ASN A 21 24.82 -3.63 -28.84
C ASN A 21 23.55 -2.80 -28.99
N HIS A 22 22.61 -3.32 -29.77
CA HIS A 22 21.21 -2.96 -29.68
C HIS A 22 20.82 -3.39 -28.27
N ALA A 23 20.98 -2.49 -27.30
CA ALA A 23 20.51 -2.66 -25.95
C ALA A 23 19.01 -2.90 -26.06
N GLU A 24 18.62 -4.18 -26.03
CA GLU A 24 17.22 -4.56 -25.98
C GLU A 24 16.70 -4.03 -24.66
N ASP A 25 15.97 -2.91 -24.73
CA ASP A 25 15.32 -2.26 -23.60
C ASP A 25 14.16 -3.17 -23.15
N SER A 26 14.52 -4.29 -22.53
CA SER A 26 13.62 -5.31 -22.01
C SER A 26 13.23 -4.94 -20.59
N ALA A 27 11.98 -4.53 -20.41
CA ALA A 27 11.37 -4.42 -19.09
C ALA A 27 10.71 -5.74 -18.70
N GLU A 28 11.15 -6.35 -17.59
CA GLU A 28 10.46 -7.51 -17.04
C GLU A 28 9.07 -7.11 -16.55
N LEU A 29 8.03 -7.71 -17.13
CA LEU A 29 6.64 -7.53 -16.70
C LEU A 29 6.42 -8.38 -15.44
N SER A 30 6.49 -7.74 -14.27
CA SER A 30 6.23 -8.41 -12.99
C SER A 30 4.72 -8.57 -12.74
N ASN A 31 4.32 -9.78 -12.37
CA ASN A 31 2.98 -10.10 -11.87
C ASN A 31 2.77 -9.71 -10.39
N GLU A 32 3.64 -8.90 -9.80
CA GLU A 32 3.57 -8.47 -8.38
C GLU A 32 2.17 -7.95 -7.98
N GLY A 33 1.51 -7.21 -8.88
CA GLY A 33 0.16 -6.68 -8.65
C GLY A 33 -0.97 -7.73 -8.63
N VAL A 34 -0.74 -8.92 -9.19
CA VAL A 34 -1.73 -10.02 -9.27
C VAL A 34 -1.58 -10.98 -8.09
N SER A 35 -0.34 -11.24 -7.68
CA SER A 35 -0.01 -12.11 -6.53
C SER A 35 -0.45 -11.51 -5.19
N GLN A 36 -0.57 -10.18 -5.13
CA GLN A 36 -0.92 -9.42 -3.93
C GLN A 36 -2.38 -8.98 -3.89
N LEU A 37 -3.32 -9.81 -4.41
CA LEU A 37 -4.70 -9.71 -3.96
C LEU A 37 -4.79 -10.31 -2.54
N ASP A 38 -4.20 -9.60 -1.58
CA ASP A 38 -4.34 -9.90 -0.17
C ASP A 38 -5.80 -9.64 0.22
N LEU A 39 -6.56 -10.73 0.28
CA LEU A 39 -7.98 -10.75 0.66
C LEU A 39 -8.24 -10.12 2.05
N ARG A 40 -7.19 -9.86 2.84
CA ARG A 40 -7.26 -9.24 4.17
C ARG A 40 -6.41 -7.97 4.31
N SER A 41 -6.10 -7.29 3.21
CA SER A 41 -5.30 -6.05 3.21
C SER A 41 -5.84 -4.97 4.17
N GLU A 42 -7.12 -4.98 4.53
CA GLU A 42 -7.71 -4.07 5.51
C GLU A 42 -7.17 -4.23 6.93
N GLU A 43 -6.63 -5.39 7.29
CA GLU A 43 -6.08 -5.65 8.63
C GLU A 43 -4.75 -4.92 8.88
N ALA A 44 -4.05 -4.54 7.80
CA ALA A 44 -2.84 -3.74 7.84
C ALA A 44 -3.10 -2.21 7.75
N ARG A 45 -4.36 -1.80 7.52
CA ARG A 45 -4.69 -0.37 7.36
C ARG A 45 -4.63 0.37 8.70
N VAL A 46 -4.31 1.67 8.60
CA VAL A 46 -4.35 2.62 9.72
C VAL A 46 -5.38 3.70 9.44
N THR A 47 -5.91 4.32 10.49
CA THR A 47 -6.89 5.39 10.32
C THR A 47 -6.24 6.66 9.74
N GLU A 48 -7.03 7.48 9.05
CA GLU A 48 -6.53 8.78 8.55
C GLU A 48 -5.97 9.63 9.67
N ALA A 49 -6.67 9.68 10.82
CA ALA A 49 -6.22 10.39 12.01
C ALA A 49 -4.92 9.85 12.62
N GLN A 50 -4.51 8.61 12.32
CA GLN A 50 -3.22 8.06 12.75
C GLN A 50 -2.08 8.47 11.83
N LYS A 51 -2.27 8.42 10.50
CA LYS A 51 -1.21 8.72 9.54
C LYS A 51 -1.09 10.22 9.19
N ASN A 52 -2.15 10.99 9.40
CA ASN A 52 -2.22 12.39 9.03
C ASN A 52 -2.23 13.28 10.28
N GLU A 53 -1.08 13.89 10.57
CA GLU A 53 -0.89 14.73 11.75
C GLU A 53 -1.82 15.96 11.74
N ARG A 54 -2.08 16.54 10.56
CA ARG A 54 -2.98 17.69 10.42
C ARG A 54 -4.40 17.32 10.83
N VAL A 55 -4.91 16.19 10.32
CA VAL A 55 -6.25 15.71 10.67
C VAL A 55 -6.35 15.41 12.17
N LYS A 56 -5.32 14.76 12.74
CA LYS A 56 -5.26 14.50 14.19
C LYS A 56 -5.36 15.79 15.01
N LYS A 57 -4.58 16.81 14.66
CA LYS A 57 -4.60 18.12 15.35
C LYS A 57 -5.96 18.79 15.22
N GLN A 58 -6.54 18.81 14.02
CA GLN A 58 -7.87 19.40 13.79
C GLN A 58 -8.96 18.74 14.65
N LEU A 59 -8.95 17.41 14.76
CA LEU A 59 -9.89 16.68 15.61
C LEU A 59 -9.69 17.01 17.10
N GLN A 60 -8.45 17.15 17.57
CA GLN A 60 -8.15 17.54 18.95
C GLN A 60 -8.64 18.96 19.27
N THR A 61 -8.39 19.91 18.37
CA THR A 61 -8.88 21.29 18.50
C THR A 61 -10.41 21.33 18.56
N LEU A 62 -11.08 20.74 17.58
CA LEU A 62 -12.55 20.71 17.53
C LEU A 62 -13.16 20.03 18.76
N SER A 63 -12.53 18.94 19.24
CA SER A 63 -12.98 18.25 20.47
C SER A 63 -12.90 19.15 21.69
N SER A 64 -11.89 20.03 21.76
CA SER A 64 -11.68 20.95 22.88
C SER A 64 -12.67 22.12 22.83
N GLU A 65 -12.95 22.64 21.63
CA GLU A 65 -13.94 23.70 21.41
C GLU A 65 -15.36 23.21 21.74
N LEU A 66 -15.75 22.04 21.24
CA LEU A 66 -17.08 21.48 21.49
C LEU A 66 -17.30 21.06 22.95
N ALA A 67 -16.23 20.70 23.68
CA ALA A 67 -16.35 20.32 25.08
C ALA A 67 -16.92 21.44 25.97
N GLN A 68 -16.72 22.71 25.60
CA GLN A 68 -17.25 23.86 26.35
C GLN A 68 -18.77 24.03 26.19
N ALA A 69 -19.31 23.62 25.04
CA ALA A 69 -20.72 23.75 24.70
C ALA A 69 -21.52 22.45 24.90
N ARG A 70 -20.85 21.34 25.25
CA ARG A 70 -21.47 20.01 25.35
C ARG A 70 -22.34 19.91 26.61
N ASP A 71 -23.59 19.52 26.42
CA ASP A 71 -24.50 19.12 27.49
C ASP A 71 -24.31 17.63 27.82
N GLU A 72 -23.73 17.35 28.99
CA GLU A 72 -23.44 15.99 29.46
C GLU A 72 -24.70 15.12 29.66
N THR A 73 -25.87 15.74 29.87
CA THR A 73 -27.13 15.02 30.08
C THR A 73 -27.71 14.46 28.79
N LYS A 74 -27.23 14.93 27.62
CA LYS A 74 -27.72 14.54 26.29
C LYS A 74 -26.84 13.51 25.59
N LYS A 75 -25.93 12.86 26.32
CA LYS A 75 -25.10 11.78 25.77
C LYS A 75 -25.97 10.60 25.36
N THR A 76 -25.78 10.14 24.13
CA THR A 76 -26.38 8.90 23.65
C THR A 76 -25.53 7.70 24.09
N GLN A 77 -26.11 6.49 24.01
CA GLN A 77 -25.37 5.26 24.27
C GLN A 77 -24.17 5.10 23.33
N ASN A 78 -24.29 5.52 22.07
CA ASN A 78 -23.20 5.45 21.10
C ASN A 78 -22.04 6.40 21.45
N ASP A 79 -22.34 7.56 22.05
CA ASP A 79 -21.30 8.50 22.50
C ASP A 79 -20.47 7.89 23.63
N VAL A 80 -21.13 7.21 24.58
CA VAL A 80 -20.48 6.52 25.69
C VAL A 80 -19.58 5.39 25.15
N LEU A 81 -20.12 4.53 24.27
CA LEU A 81 -19.35 3.44 23.65
C LEU A 81 -18.16 3.97 22.84
N HIS A 82 -18.34 5.06 22.10
CA HIS A 82 -17.25 5.68 21.35
C HIS A 82 -16.15 6.19 22.30
N ALA A 83 -16.52 6.90 23.36
CA ALA A 83 -15.57 7.40 24.35
C ALA A 83 -14.77 6.27 25.01
N GLU A 84 -15.40 5.15 25.34
CA GLU A 84 -14.72 3.96 25.86
C GLU A 84 -13.77 3.33 24.84
N ASN A 85 -14.18 3.21 23.58
CA ASN A 85 -13.33 2.71 22.51
C ASN A 85 -12.09 3.58 22.31
N VAL A 86 -12.25 4.90 22.28
CA VAL A 86 -11.14 5.85 22.18
C VAL A 86 -10.22 5.74 23.40
N LYS A 87 -10.78 5.67 24.62
CA LYS A 87 -10.02 5.51 25.87
C LYS A 87 -9.21 4.20 25.89
N ALA A 88 -9.77 3.12 25.34
CA ALA A 88 -9.09 1.83 25.19
C ALA A 88 -8.12 1.78 23.99
N GLY A 89 -7.98 2.86 23.23
CA GLY A 89 -7.11 2.91 22.05
C GLY A 89 -7.56 2.03 20.88
N ARG A 90 -8.85 1.64 20.86
CA ARG A 90 -9.45 0.87 19.78
C ARG A 90 -9.74 1.75 18.59
N ASP A 91 -9.44 1.23 17.41
CA ASP A 91 -9.88 1.79 16.14
C ASP A 91 -10.49 0.70 15.26
N LYS A 92 -11.06 1.10 14.13
CA LYS A 92 -11.76 0.19 13.22
C LYS A 92 -10.88 -0.97 12.75
N TYR A 93 -9.63 -0.70 12.36
CA TYR A 93 -8.76 -1.71 11.76
C TYR A 93 -8.10 -2.59 12.82
N LYS A 94 -7.71 -2.02 13.97
CA LYS A 94 -7.26 -2.81 15.13
C LYS A 94 -8.34 -3.77 15.62
N THR A 95 -9.59 -3.31 15.69
CA THR A 95 -10.71 -4.15 16.11
C THR A 95 -10.97 -5.27 15.11
N LEU A 96 -10.98 -4.98 13.79
CA LEU A 96 -11.11 -6.00 12.75
C LEU A 96 -10.01 -7.06 12.85
N ARG A 97 -8.74 -6.63 13.00
CA ARG A 97 -7.61 -7.54 13.18
C ARG A 97 -7.77 -8.40 14.43
N GLN A 98 -8.24 -7.83 15.54
CA GLN A 98 -8.42 -8.53 16.81
C GLN A 98 -9.51 -9.61 16.73
N ILE A 99 -10.71 -9.29 16.27
CA ILE A 99 -11.84 -10.24 16.23
C ILE A 99 -11.67 -11.36 15.19
N ARG A 100 -10.70 -11.20 14.29
CA ARG A 100 -10.34 -12.19 13.26
C ARG A 100 -9.18 -13.09 13.65
N GLN A 101 -8.61 -12.90 14.85
CA GLN A 101 -7.61 -13.81 15.41
C GLN A 101 -8.23 -15.18 15.72
N GLY A 102 -7.37 -16.20 15.79
CA GLY A 102 -7.81 -17.58 15.97
C GLY A 102 -8.28 -18.23 14.68
N ASN A 103 -8.47 -19.54 14.74
CA ASN A 103 -8.97 -20.31 13.61
C ASN A 103 -10.50 -20.13 13.45
N THR A 104 -11.05 -20.61 12.34
CA THR A 104 -12.49 -20.51 12.07
C THR A 104 -13.34 -21.22 13.13
N LYS A 105 -12.90 -22.37 13.65
CA LYS A 105 -13.65 -23.13 14.66
C LYS A 105 -13.80 -22.31 15.95
N GLN A 106 -12.70 -21.76 16.47
CA GLN A 106 -12.71 -20.98 17.71
C GLN A 106 -13.65 -19.77 17.62
N ARG A 107 -13.64 -19.06 16.48
CA ARG A 107 -14.52 -17.90 16.27
C ARG A 107 -16.00 -18.28 16.19
N ILE A 108 -16.30 -19.47 15.66
CA ILE A 108 -17.67 -20.02 15.66
C ILE A 108 -18.06 -20.45 17.07
N ASP A 109 -17.19 -21.18 17.77
CA ASP A 109 -17.45 -21.62 19.14
C ASP A 109 -17.72 -20.42 20.08
N GLU A 110 -16.94 -19.33 19.95
CA GLU A 110 -17.16 -18.09 20.70
C GLU A 110 -18.54 -17.50 20.38
N PHE A 111 -18.89 -17.37 19.10
CA PHE A 111 -20.18 -16.84 18.66
C PHE A 111 -21.38 -17.64 19.21
N GLU A 112 -21.32 -18.98 19.17
CA GLU A 112 -22.39 -19.85 19.70
C GLU A 112 -22.50 -19.82 21.24
N SER A 113 -21.50 -19.27 21.92
CA SER A 113 -21.47 -19.15 23.39
C SER A 113 -21.92 -17.79 23.94
N MET A 114 -22.16 -16.81 23.06
CA MET A 114 -22.63 -15.45 23.41
C MET A 114 -24.15 -15.38 23.54
#